data_AF-A0A651DDT1-F1
#
_entry.id   AF-A0A651DDT1-F1
#
_cell.length_a   1.000
_cell.length_b   1.000
_cell.length_c   1.000
_cell.angle_alpha   90.00
_cell.angle_beta   90.00
_cell.angle_gamma   90.00
#
_symmetry.space_group_name_H-M   'P 1'
#
loop_
_entity.id
_entity.type
_entity.pdbx_description
1 polymer ?
#
loop_
_entity_poly.entity_id
_entity_poly.type
_entity_poly.pdbx_seq_one_letter_code
_entity_poly.pdbx_strand_id
1 'polypeptide(L)'
;MEGPSMSARSFCARSFCAGFALVGPERSPAVGAFLLALLLAVTGCDSDGDPAVPQADTTVVAVEVDPQSGALSEVGQTIQLSANARNADHRIVTNSAGDFTWSSAAPEVASVDAQGLVTAQGEGETVVTASLDGQSGGAVITVDLAVAEIELTPVADTLRTLGASRQFAVEARTSLGGLLTDDPADFTWASSDPAVATVDEAGRVTAESAGSVTLTAELDGVTGEATVVVDAVAPGEFPDGQLESAVRQALDRPTGAISAEDLAALTVLDARQMGIQKLTGLEHAVNLEEVDLAQNEIQELGPLGRLSQLREADLAANSISDISPLEGLEQLELLNLAGSTLTEGLEVLAALPGLRDLRITGTGVSDLSFLAGAPVLENLQASAMPSLADLSGLEEVATLERLHITNSNVANLTPLTGLTGLRTLAARGNPIEDLAPLADLTALEFLTLGDMQTSDISPLSGLVNLTNLTIQNVVLPGIEAVSGMVALESIILSENEVADLSPLEGLEKLNQVFVVHNLVEDLGPLVANQALGEGTMVQVSENPLSQTALCQQIPALEDRGVRVFHTGSC
;
A
#
# COMPACT_ATOMS: atom_id res chain seq x y z
N MET A 1 45.79 3.42 -11.18
CA MET A 1 46.70 4.14 -12.08
C MET A 1 45.89 4.64 -13.26
N GLU A 2 46.27 5.77 -13.85
CA GLU A 2 45.90 6.30 -15.18
C GLU A 2 44.41 6.26 -15.63
N GLY A 3 43.88 7.47 -15.83
CA GLY A 3 43.03 7.82 -16.98
C GLY A 3 43.59 9.13 -17.59
N PRO A 4 42.88 9.85 -18.48
CA PRO A 4 41.57 9.57 -19.08
C PRO A 4 41.61 9.56 -20.64
N SER A 5 40.45 9.39 -21.29
CA SER A 5 40.33 9.39 -22.75
C SER A 5 39.65 10.65 -23.33
N MET A 6 40.29 11.35 -24.27
CA MET A 6 39.67 12.32 -25.18
C MET A 6 40.36 12.37 -26.55
N SER A 7 39.59 12.19 -27.63
CA SER A 7 39.86 12.72 -28.98
C SER A 7 38.51 12.92 -29.70
N ALA A 8 38.21 13.96 -30.47
CA ALA A 8 38.93 14.95 -31.28
C ALA A 8 38.95 14.64 -32.80
N ARG A 9 37.93 15.19 -33.49
CA ARG A 9 37.84 15.71 -34.88
C ARG A 9 39.02 15.48 -35.85
N SER A 10 38.74 15.24 -37.14
CA SER A 10 39.22 16.09 -38.27
C SER A 10 38.64 15.70 -39.67
N PHE A 11 38.91 16.55 -40.68
CA PHE A 11 38.73 16.45 -42.16
C PHE A 11 37.30 16.45 -42.75
N CYS A 12 36.90 17.17 -43.81
CA CYS A 12 37.51 17.88 -44.98
C CYS A 12 37.96 17.01 -46.17
N ALA A 13 37.80 17.37 -47.46
CA ALA A 13 36.96 18.38 -48.15
C ALA A 13 37.12 18.29 -49.71
N ARG A 14 36.12 18.73 -50.51
CA ARG A 14 36.21 19.13 -51.97
C ARG A 14 36.53 17.99 -52.99
N SER A 15 36.26 18.05 -54.32
CA SER A 15 35.48 18.95 -55.22
C SER A 15 35.31 18.37 -56.67
N PHE A 16 34.33 18.91 -57.44
CA PHE A 16 34.36 19.21 -58.90
C PHE A 16 33.84 18.25 -60.05
N CYS A 17 32.93 18.82 -60.86
CA CYS A 17 32.73 18.76 -62.35
C CYS A 17 32.02 17.62 -63.15
N ALA A 18 30.74 17.88 -63.51
CA ALA A 18 30.16 18.10 -64.87
C ALA A 18 30.06 17.01 -65.98
N GLY A 19 28.90 16.91 -66.68
CA GLY A 19 28.75 16.16 -67.96
C GLY A 19 27.36 15.84 -68.57
N PHE A 20 26.60 16.85 -69.05
CA PHE A 20 25.53 16.87 -70.10
C PHE A 20 24.83 15.59 -70.71
N ALA A 21 23.47 15.67 -70.86
CA ALA A 21 22.67 15.54 -72.13
C ALA A 21 21.42 14.61 -72.18
N LEU A 22 20.46 14.95 -73.07
CA LEU A 22 19.21 14.24 -73.52
C LEU A 22 18.02 14.18 -72.53
N VAL A 23 16.74 14.00 -72.93
CA VAL A 23 15.81 14.68 -73.90
C VAL A 23 14.39 14.05 -73.71
N GLY A 24 13.28 14.79 -73.93
CA GLY A 24 11.87 14.34 -73.75
C GLY A 24 11.30 13.51 -74.92
N PRO A 25 9.97 13.53 -75.25
CA PRO A 25 8.88 14.50 -74.97
C PRO A 25 7.74 13.87 -74.10
N GLU A 26 6.39 14.06 -74.14
CA GLU A 26 5.33 14.67 -75.02
C GLU A 26 4.19 15.37 -74.19
N ARG A 27 2.96 15.53 -74.72
CA ARG A 27 1.82 16.32 -74.16
C ARG A 27 0.43 15.97 -74.74
N SER A 28 -0.63 16.15 -73.94
CA SER A 28 -2.02 16.63 -74.29
C SER A 28 -2.89 15.81 -75.29
N PRO A 29 -4.24 15.98 -75.25
CA PRO A 29 -5.00 17.03 -75.99
C PRO A 29 -5.73 18.02 -75.03
N ALA A 30 -6.22 19.23 -75.38
CA ALA A 30 -7.06 19.74 -76.49
C ALA A 30 -8.55 19.33 -76.38
N VAL A 31 -9.59 20.12 -76.70
CA VAL A 31 -9.83 21.35 -77.53
C VAL A 31 -10.84 22.25 -76.77
N GLY A 32 -11.02 23.57 -76.93
CA GLY A 32 -10.56 24.56 -77.94
C GLY A 32 -10.84 26.03 -77.52
N ALA A 33 -11.40 26.88 -78.40
CA ALA A 33 -11.58 28.33 -78.17
C ALA A 33 -12.64 29.00 -79.06
N PHE A 34 -12.98 30.27 -78.78
CA PHE A 34 -13.39 31.26 -79.81
C PHE A 34 -12.93 32.68 -79.44
N LEU A 35 -12.46 33.45 -80.42
CA LEU A 35 -12.13 34.89 -80.34
C LEU A 35 -13.05 35.69 -81.26
N LEU A 36 -13.33 36.96 -80.93
CA LEU A 36 -12.84 38.10 -81.74
C LEU A 36 -12.92 39.44 -80.98
N ALA A 37 -12.28 40.47 -81.53
CA ALA A 37 -12.29 41.85 -81.06
C ALA A 37 -12.73 42.78 -82.20
N LEU A 38 -13.03 44.06 -81.92
CA LEU A 38 -12.31 45.21 -82.51
C LEU A 38 -12.73 46.56 -81.87
N LEU A 39 -11.92 47.60 -82.10
CA LEU A 39 -12.24 49.01 -81.83
C LEU A 39 -13.15 49.59 -82.93
N LEU A 40 -13.99 50.57 -82.57
CA LEU A 40 -13.86 51.98 -82.99
C LEU A 40 -15.04 52.84 -82.49
N ALA A 41 -14.82 54.16 -82.41
CA ALA A 41 -15.86 55.15 -82.10
C ALA A 41 -16.16 56.01 -83.34
N VAL A 42 -17.42 56.45 -83.51
CA VAL A 42 -17.79 57.61 -84.34
C VAL A 42 -19.17 58.17 -83.93
N THR A 43 -19.29 59.50 -84.03
CA THR A 43 -20.41 60.43 -83.83
C THR A 43 -21.88 59.94 -83.80
N GLY A 44 -22.66 60.37 -82.79
CA GLY A 44 -23.43 61.63 -82.83
C GLY A 44 -24.89 61.64 -83.35
N CYS A 45 -25.72 62.46 -82.66
CA CYS A 45 -27.05 63.02 -83.01
C CYS A 45 -28.35 62.18 -82.87
N ASP A 46 -29.13 62.62 -81.86
CA ASP A 46 -30.57 62.98 -81.86
C ASP A 46 -31.70 61.95 -81.71
N SER A 47 -32.73 62.38 -80.94
CA SER A 47 -34.12 61.89 -80.79
C SER A 47 -34.34 60.39 -80.49
N ASP A 48 -35.09 59.96 -79.47
CA ASP A 48 -36.13 60.62 -78.66
C ASP A 48 -36.13 60.13 -77.20
N GLY A 49 -37.07 60.61 -76.39
CA GLY A 49 -37.12 60.38 -74.94
C GLY A 49 -37.42 58.95 -74.50
N ASP A 50 -36.47 58.34 -73.79
CA ASP A 50 -36.65 57.13 -72.97
C ASP A 50 -37.36 57.49 -71.66
N PRO A 51 -38.38 56.74 -71.18
CA PRO A 51 -39.00 57.02 -69.89
C PRO A 51 -37.98 56.81 -68.76
N ALA A 52 -38.10 57.60 -67.69
CA ALA A 52 -37.24 57.44 -66.52
C ALA A 52 -37.36 56.01 -65.97
N VAL A 53 -36.29 55.23 -66.09
CA VAL A 53 -36.17 53.91 -65.46
C VAL A 53 -36.47 54.10 -63.96
N PRO A 54 -37.46 53.39 -63.39
CA PRO A 54 -37.74 53.52 -61.97
C PRO A 54 -36.48 53.14 -61.20
N GLN A 55 -36.05 53.99 -60.26
CA GLN A 55 -34.98 53.61 -59.34
C GLN A 55 -35.39 52.29 -58.69
N ALA A 56 -34.52 51.29 -58.77
CA ALA A 56 -34.77 50.01 -58.13
C ALA A 56 -34.93 50.28 -56.62
N ASP A 57 -36.03 49.80 -56.04
CA ASP A 57 -36.24 49.90 -54.60
C ASP A 57 -35.14 49.12 -53.88
N THR A 58 -34.26 49.83 -53.17
CA THR A 58 -33.15 49.26 -52.41
C THR A 58 -33.55 48.89 -50.98
N THR A 59 -34.83 49.04 -50.60
CA THR A 59 -35.31 48.73 -49.25
C THR A 59 -35.27 47.22 -49.03
N VAL A 60 -34.39 46.75 -48.14
CA VAL A 60 -34.34 45.33 -47.75
C VAL A 60 -35.56 45.00 -46.87
N VAL A 61 -36.33 43.99 -47.25
CA VAL A 61 -37.50 43.48 -46.50
C VAL A 61 -37.37 42.00 -46.12
N ALA A 62 -36.38 41.29 -46.66
CA ALA A 62 -36.05 39.91 -46.31
C ALA A 62 -34.55 39.64 -46.53
N VAL A 63 -33.98 38.75 -45.72
CA VAL A 63 -32.66 38.15 -45.94
C VAL A 63 -32.85 36.64 -45.96
N GLU A 64 -32.40 36.01 -47.05
CA GLU A 64 -32.45 34.56 -47.26
C GLU A 64 -31.02 33.99 -47.18
N VAL A 65 -30.79 33.01 -46.31
CA VAL A 65 -29.52 32.26 -46.24
C VAL A 65 -29.67 30.95 -47.00
N ASP A 66 -28.67 30.61 -47.81
CA ASP A 66 -28.60 29.37 -48.59
C ASP A 66 -27.19 28.72 -48.45
N PRO A 67 -27.09 27.44 -48.08
CA PRO A 67 -28.17 26.54 -47.68
C PRO A 67 -28.83 26.91 -46.35
N GLN A 68 -30.11 26.56 -46.17
CA GLN A 68 -30.86 26.76 -44.92
C GLN A 68 -30.48 25.78 -43.79
N SER A 69 -29.70 24.76 -44.09
CA SER A 69 -29.12 23.86 -43.08
C SER A 69 -27.80 23.24 -43.57
N GLY A 70 -26.92 22.92 -42.64
CA GLY A 70 -25.69 22.18 -42.89
C GLY A 70 -25.48 21.10 -41.82
N ALA A 71 -25.07 19.91 -42.24
CA ALA A 71 -24.56 18.88 -41.35
C ALA A 71 -23.04 18.81 -41.50
N LEU A 72 -22.34 18.83 -40.38
CA LEU A 72 -20.89 18.64 -40.27
C LEU A 72 -20.65 17.44 -39.33
N SER A 73 -19.55 16.73 -39.52
CA SER A 73 -19.23 15.49 -38.80
C SER A 73 -17.78 15.42 -38.31
N GLU A 74 -17.09 16.56 -38.28
CA GLU A 74 -15.67 16.68 -37.95
C GLU A 74 -15.37 18.12 -37.50
N VAL A 75 -14.66 18.28 -36.38
CA VAL A 75 -14.17 19.60 -35.93
C VAL A 75 -13.17 20.16 -36.94
N GLY A 76 -13.36 21.40 -37.39
CA GLY A 76 -12.59 22.02 -38.46
C GLY A 76 -13.16 21.82 -39.87
N GLN A 77 -14.15 20.93 -40.05
CA GLN A 77 -14.90 20.86 -41.31
C GLN A 77 -15.67 22.16 -41.55
N THR A 78 -15.77 22.57 -42.82
CA THR A 78 -16.42 23.83 -43.20
C THR A 78 -17.58 23.68 -44.15
N ILE A 79 -18.54 24.60 -44.04
CA ILE A 79 -19.62 24.81 -45.01
C ILE A 79 -19.74 26.31 -45.32
N GLN A 80 -19.73 26.66 -46.61
CA GLN A 80 -19.91 28.03 -47.07
C GLN A 80 -21.40 28.34 -47.13
N LEU A 81 -21.86 29.30 -46.31
CA LEU A 81 -23.18 29.89 -46.45
C LEU A 81 -23.13 31.11 -47.38
N SER A 82 -24.25 31.40 -48.02
CA SER A 82 -24.48 32.61 -48.81
C SER A 82 -25.74 33.32 -48.33
N ALA A 83 -25.82 34.64 -48.51
CA ALA A 83 -26.97 35.43 -48.11
C ALA A 83 -27.46 36.31 -49.27
N ASN A 84 -28.78 36.39 -49.44
CA ASN A 84 -29.44 37.23 -50.44
C ASN A 84 -30.41 38.18 -49.75
N ALA A 85 -30.15 39.48 -49.83
CA ALA A 85 -31.06 40.52 -49.37
C ALA A 85 -32.06 40.86 -50.48
N ARG A 86 -33.36 40.87 -50.18
CA ARG A 86 -34.43 41.16 -51.16
C ARG A 86 -35.27 42.37 -50.80
N ASN A 87 -35.77 43.04 -51.83
CA ASN A 87 -36.79 44.08 -51.72
C ASN A 87 -38.23 43.52 -51.82
N ALA A 88 -39.23 44.40 -51.73
CA ALA A 88 -40.65 44.02 -51.80
C ALA A 88 -41.09 43.39 -53.13
N ASP A 89 -40.35 43.61 -54.22
CA ASP A 89 -40.54 42.96 -55.54
C ASP A 89 -39.79 41.61 -55.64
N HIS A 90 -39.28 41.06 -54.53
CA HIS A 90 -38.41 39.88 -54.43
C HIS A 90 -37.08 39.97 -55.22
N ARG A 91 -36.69 41.17 -55.66
CA ARG A 91 -35.42 41.40 -56.37
C ARG A 91 -34.26 41.46 -55.38
N ILE A 92 -33.11 40.94 -55.76
CA ILE A 92 -31.88 41.00 -54.96
C ILE A 92 -31.40 42.45 -54.90
N VAL A 93 -31.20 42.96 -53.68
CA VAL A 93 -30.58 44.25 -53.36
C VAL A 93 -29.05 44.08 -53.27
N THR A 94 -28.60 43.07 -52.53
CA THR A 94 -27.22 42.57 -52.56
C THR A 94 -27.16 41.08 -52.23
N ASN A 95 -26.09 40.43 -52.67
CA ASN A 95 -25.68 39.08 -52.30
C ASN A 95 -24.17 38.96 -52.04
N SER A 96 -23.48 40.08 -51.79
CA SER A 96 -22.07 40.08 -51.41
C SER A 96 -21.94 39.72 -49.94
N ALA A 97 -21.27 38.60 -49.61
CA ALA A 97 -21.25 38.07 -48.23
C ALA A 97 -20.76 39.07 -47.16
N GLY A 98 -19.82 39.96 -47.52
CA GLY A 98 -19.28 41.00 -46.64
C GLY A 98 -20.16 42.24 -46.45
N ASP A 99 -21.33 42.33 -47.10
CA ASP A 99 -22.34 43.34 -46.80
C ASP A 99 -23.19 42.93 -45.57
N PHE A 100 -23.18 41.65 -45.20
CA PHE A 100 -23.98 41.09 -44.11
C PHE A 100 -23.18 41.00 -42.80
N THR A 101 -23.86 41.21 -41.68
CA THR A 101 -23.32 40.83 -40.37
C THR A 101 -23.65 39.36 -40.10
N TRP A 102 -22.62 38.51 -40.03
CA TRP A 102 -22.73 37.10 -39.69
C TRP A 102 -22.52 36.85 -38.19
N SER A 103 -23.25 35.90 -37.62
CA SER A 103 -23.08 35.42 -36.24
C SER A 103 -23.50 33.96 -36.09
N SER A 104 -23.01 33.28 -35.06
CA SER A 104 -23.45 31.94 -34.64
C SER A 104 -24.08 32.03 -33.24
N ALA A 105 -25.13 31.26 -32.97
CA ALA A 105 -25.81 31.23 -31.67
C ALA A 105 -24.95 30.55 -30.59
N ALA A 106 -24.24 29.48 -30.97
CA ALA A 106 -23.24 28.77 -30.18
C ALA A 106 -21.94 28.63 -31.01
N PRO A 107 -21.02 29.61 -30.94
CA PRO A 107 -19.74 29.58 -31.65
C PRO A 107 -18.85 28.37 -31.32
N GLU A 108 -19.02 27.80 -30.13
CA GLU A 108 -18.38 26.58 -29.63
C GLU A 108 -18.86 25.29 -30.31
N VAL A 109 -20.06 25.30 -30.91
CA VAL A 109 -20.53 24.23 -31.81
C VAL A 109 -19.99 24.48 -33.20
N ALA A 110 -20.27 25.66 -33.76
CA ALA A 110 -19.68 26.10 -35.03
C ALA A 110 -19.52 27.62 -35.10
N SER A 111 -18.33 28.07 -35.50
CA SER A 111 -18.00 29.48 -35.71
C SER A 111 -18.28 29.92 -37.16
N VAL A 112 -18.60 31.19 -37.40
CA VAL A 112 -18.74 31.76 -38.76
C VAL A 112 -17.83 32.97 -38.94
N ASP A 113 -17.25 33.14 -40.13
CA ASP A 113 -16.43 34.31 -40.50
C ASP A 113 -17.25 35.44 -41.18
N ALA A 114 -16.57 36.55 -41.51
CA ALA A 114 -17.19 37.71 -42.18
C ALA A 114 -17.51 37.48 -43.67
N GLN A 115 -17.26 36.27 -44.18
CA GLN A 115 -17.51 35.83 -45.53
C GLN A 115 -18.60 34.74 -45.58
N GLY A 116 -19.19 34.37 -44.43
CA GLY A 116 -20.20 33.32 -44.31
C GLY A 116 -19.64 31.89 -44.32
N LEU A 117 -18.32 31.71 -44.21
CA LEU A 117 -17.72 30.39 -44.05
C LEU A 117 -17.92 29.95 -42.60
N VAL A 118 -18.66 28.86 -42.42
CA VAL A 118 -18.87 28.20 -41.13
C VAL A 118 -17.83 27.11 -40.96
N THR A 119 -17.31 26.96 -39.74
CA THR A 119 -16.35 25.94 -39.31
C THR A 119 -16.86 25.28 -38.04
N ALA A 120 -16.98 23.94 -38.02
CA ALA A 120 -17.30 23.18 -36.82
C ALA A 120 -16.19 23.32 -35.75
N GLN A 121 -16.59 23.38 -34.49
CA GLN A 121 -15.72 23.56 -33.31
C GLN A 121 -15.96 22.49 -32.23
N GLY A 122 -17.19 21.97 -32.13
CA GLY A 122 -17.60 20.93 -31.19
C GLY A 122 -18.98 20.37 -31.55
N GLU A 123 -19.40 19.29 -30.89
CA GLU A 123 -20.69 18.64 -31.12
C GLU A 123 -21.89 19.53 -30.75
N GLY A 124 -23.02 19.37 -31.44
CA GLY A 124 -24.30 19.99 -31.09
C GLY A 124 -25.02 20.65 -32.27
N GLU A 125 -25.95 21.56 -31.98
CA GLU A 125 -26.67 22.35 -33.00
C GLU A 125 -26.61 23.85 -32.71
N THR A 126 -26.32 24.65 -33.73
CA THR A 126 -26.29 26.11 -33.67
C THR A 126 -27.03 26.74 -34.86
N VAL A 127 -27.58 27.93 -34.68
CA VAL A 127 -28.14 28.73 -35.78
C VAL A 127 -27.13 29.80 -36.19
N VAL A 128 -26.66 29.72 -37.43
CA VAL A 128 -25.82 30.75 -38.04
C VAL A 128 -26.71 31.75 -38.77
N THR A 129 -26.59 33.03 -38.43
CA THR A 129 -27.50 34.10 -38.86
C THR A 129 -26.75 35.15 -39.70
N ALA A 130 -27.32 35.54 -40.83
CA ALA A 130 -26.90 36.70 -41.61
C ALA A 130 -27.91 37.84 -41.44
N SER A 131 -27.44 39.05 -41.17
CA SER A 131 -28.29 40.23 -40.94
C SER A 131 -27.88 41.44 -41.78
N LEU A 132 -28.88 42.17 -42.31
CA LEU A 132 -28.70 43.43 -43.03
C LEU A 132 -29.95 44.32 -42.85
N ASP A 133 -29.77 45.63 -42.63
CA ASP A 133 -30.83 46.65 -42.49
C ASP A 133 -31.98 46.29 -41.53
N GLY A 134 -31.68 45.53 -40.47
CA GLY A 134 -32.64 45.09 -39.46
C GLY A 134 -33.48 43.87 -39.88
N GLN A 135 -33.22 43.30 -41.06
CA GLN A 135 -33.73 41.98 -41.48
C GLN A 135 -32.67 40.91 -41.26
N SER A 136 -33.09 39.66 -41.08
CA SER A 136 -32.18 38.53 -40.87
C SER A 136 -32.72 37.24 -41.48
N GLY A 137 -31.79 36.35 -41.85
CA GLY A 137 -32.05 34.97 -42.23
C GLY A 137 -31.06 34.06 -41.53
N GLY A 138 -31.45 32.82 -41.24
CA GLY A 138 -30.61 31.86 -40.53
C GLY A 138 -30.53 30.50 -41.21
N ALA A 139 -29.44 29.78 -40.95
CA ALA A 139 -29.24 28.39 -41.30
C ALA A 139 -28.96 27.56 -40.03
N VAL A 140 -29.52 26.36 -39.95
CA VAL A 140 -29.27 25.43 -38.85
C VAL A 140 -28.02 24.59 -39.16
N ILE A 141 -27.01 24.65 -38.30
CA ILE A 141 -25.77 23.90 -38.43
C ILE A 141 -25.71 22.88 -37.31
N THR A 142 -25.79 21.60 -37.67
CA THR A 142 -25.65 20.46 -36.77
C THR A 142 -24.25 19.87 -36.94
N VAL A 143 -23.56 19.60 -35.84
CA VAL A 143 -22.24 18.97 -35.79
C VAL A 143 -22.37 17.65 -35.03
N ASP A 144 -22.20 16.54 -35.75
CA ASP A 144 -22.48 15.17 -35.30
C ASP A 144 -21.16 14.36 -35.30
N LEU A 145 -20.49 14.31 -34.14
CA LEU A 145 -19.12 13.80 -34.01
C LEU A 145 -19.10 12.30 -33.66
N ALA A 146 -19.37 11.45 -34.66
CA ALA A 146 -19.35 10.00 -34.47
C ALA A 146 -18.00 9.47 -33.94
N VAL A 147 -18.07 8.63 -32.90
CA VAL A 147 -16.98 7.75 -32.47
C VAL A 147 -16.55 6.87 -33.66
N ALA A 148 -15.25 6.70 -33.87
CA ALA A 148 -14.71 5.86 -34.93
C ALA A 148 -13.69 4.82 -34.43
N GLU A 149 -12.99 5.14 -33.34
CA GLU A 149 -11.97 4.30 -32.73
C GLU A 149 -12.00 4.52 -31.21
N ILE A 150 -11.75 3.46 -30.44
CA ILE A 150 -11.58 3.51 -28.99
C ILE A 150 -10.30 2.74 -28.67
N GLU A 151 -9.30 3.41 -28.12
CA GLU A 151 -8.04 2.78 -27.70
C GLU A 151 -8.05 2.53 -26.19
N LEU A 152 -7.55 1.36 -25.79
CA LEU A 152 -7.34 0.99 -24.38
C LEU A 152 -5.84 0.92 -24.08
N THR A 153 -5.41 1.57 -23.00
CA THR A 153 -4.00 1.61 -22.57
C THR A 153 -3.84 1.00 -21.17
N PRO A 154 -3.08 -0.10 -21.01
CA PRO A 154 -2.36 -0.85 -22.06
C PRO A 154 -3.31 -1.70 -22.92
N VAL A 155 -2.95 -1.97 -24.19
CA VAL A 155 -3.71 -2.89 -25.07
C VAL A 155 -3.63 -4.36 -24.61
N ALA A 156 -2.67 -4.70 -23.76
CA ALA A 156 -2.60 -5.98 -23.07
C ALA A 156 -1.79 -5.88 -21.77
N ASP A 157 -2.12 -6.70 -20.76
CA ASP A 157 -1.33 -6.85 -19.53
C ASP A 157 -1.36 -8.31 -19.01
N THR A 158 -0.53 -8.61 -18.01
CA THR A 158 -0.45 -9.95 -17.38
C THR A 158 -0.39 -9.86 -15.86
N LEU A 159 -1.49 -10.26 -15.21
CA LEU A 159 -1.65 -10.31 -13.77
C LEU A 159 -1.21 -11.69 -13.26
N ARG A 160 -0.20 -11.75 -12.37
CA ARG A 160 0.41 -13.02 -11.91
C ARG A 160 -0.10 -13.52 -10.55
N THR A 161 -1.00 -12.78 -9.93
CA THR A 161 -1.51 -13.04 -8.58
C THR A 161 -3.00 -12.75 -8.54
N LEU A 162 -3.75 -13.59 -7.82
CA LEU A 162 -5.18 -13.39 -7.62
C LEU A 162 -5.42 -12.19 -6.70
N GLY A 163 -6.47 -11.42 -6.99
CA GLY A 163 -6.75 -10.13 -6.37
C GLY A 163 -5.78 -9.00 -6.76
N ALA A 164 -4.84 -9.22 -7.69
CA ALA A 164 -4.06 -8.12 -8.27
C ALA A 164 -4.97 -7.25 -9.16
N SER A 165 -4.84 -5.93 -9.03
CA SER A 165 -5.63 -4.98 -9.81
C SER A 165 -4.79 -4.13 -10.75
N ARG A 166 -5.32 -3.78 -11.93
CA ARG A 166 -4.69 -2.90 -12.91
C ARG A 166 -5.66 -1.83 -13.41
N GLN A 167 -5.23 -0.58 -13.39
CA GLN A 167 -5.93 0.51 -14.08
C GLN A 167 -5.67 0.42 -15.59
N PHE A 168 -6.75 0.47 -16.38
CA PHE A 168 -6.71 0.75 -17.81
C PHE A 168 -7.21 2.17 -18.05
N ALA A 169 -6.56 2.88 -18.98
CA ALA A 169 -7.06 4.15 -19.51
C ALA A 169 -7.77 3.88 -20.84
N VAL A 170 -8.70 4.76 -21.21
CA VAL A 170 -9.51 4.66 -22.44
C VAL A 170 -9.51 6.02 -23.15
N GLU A 171 -9.51 6.02 -24.48
CA GLU A 171 -9.65 7.23 -25.29
C GLU A 171 -10.61 6.95 -26.46
N ALA A 172 -11.72 7.69 -26.56
CA ALA A 172 -12.59 7.67 -27.75
C ALA A 172 -12.13 8.73 -28.75
N ARG A 173 -12.01 8.36 -30.03
CA ARG A 173 -11.50 9.22 -31.10
C ARG A 173 -12.39 9.22 -32.35
N THR A 174 -12.44 10.36 -33.03
CA THR A 174 -13.06 10.50 -34.37
C THR A 174 -12.18 9.86 -35.45
N SER A 175 -12.73 9.67 -36.64
CA SER A 175 -12.04 9.01 -37.78
C SER A 175 -10.79 9.71 -38.32
N LEU A 176 -10.45 10.88 -37.77
CA LEU A 176 -9.26 11.67 -38.08
C LEU A 176 -8.40 11.95 -36.82
N GLY A 177 -8.64 11.22 -35.73
CA GLY A 177 -7.80 11.19 -34.52
C GLY A 177 -8.11 12.25 -33.45
N GLY A 178 -9.16 13.07 -33.64
CA GLY A 178 -9.60 14.02 -32.61
C GLY A 178 -10.17 13.30 -31.40
N LEU A 179 -9.74 13.66 -30.19
CA LEU A 179 -10.26 13.08 -28.94
C LEU A 179 -11.70 13.58 -28.69
N LEU A 180 -12.58 12.65 -28.30
CA LEU A 180 -13.96 12.94 -27.87
C LEU A 180 -14.05 12.96 -26.34
N THR A 181 -13.64 11.87 -25.69
CA THR A 181 -13.54 11.74 -24.23
C THR A 181 -12.42 10.76 -23.85
N ASP A 182 -11.82 10.99 -22.69
CA ASP A 182 -10.87 10.11 -21.98
C ASP A 182 -11.32 9.77 -20.54
N ASP A 183 -12.57 10.13 -20.16
CA ASP A 183 -13.13 9.76 -18.85
C ASP A 183 -13.70 8.33 -18.91
N PRO A 184 -13.20 7.37 -18.10
CA PRO A 184 -13.69 5.99 -18.12
C PRO A 184 -15.16 5.86 -17.74
N ALA A 185 -15.77 6.84 -17.06
CA ALA A 185 -17.18 6.80 -16.66
C ALA A 185 -18.16 7.02 -17.83
N ASP A 186 -17.70 7.50 -18.99
CA ASP A 186 -18.54 7.62 -20.19
C ASP A 186 -18.76 6.25 -20.90
N PHE A 187 -17.94 5.24 -20.59
CA PHE A 187 -17.89 3.96 -21.32
C PHE A 187 -18.62 2.84 -20.59
N THR A 188 -19.28 1.97 -21.36
CA THR A 188 -19.78 0.69 -20.85
C THR A 188 -18.65 -0.33 -20.84
N TRP A 189 -18.13 -0.66 -19.64
CA TRP A 189 -17.07 -1.64 -19.45
C TRP A 189 -17.61 -3.07 -19.34
N ALA A 190 -16.89 -4.03 -19.94
CA ALA A 190 -17.18 -5.45 -19.85
C ALA A 190 -15.91 -6.31 -19.81
N SER A 191 -16.01 -7.47 -19.17
CA SER A 191 -15.04 -8.57 -19.26
C SER A 191 -15.69 -9.77 -19.92
N SER A 192 -14.99 -10.43 -20.85
CA SER A 192 -15.49 -11.62 -21.55
C SER A 192 -15.69 -12.83 -20.63
N ASP A 193 -15.00 -12.87 -19.49
CA ASP A 193 -15.29 -13.82 -18.39
C ASP A 193 -15.03 -13.16 -17.02
N PRO A 194 -16.07 -12.64 -16.35
CA PRO A 194 -15.96 -12.06 -15.01
C PRO A 194 -15.51 -13.03 -13.91
N ALA A 195 -15.47 -14.35 -14.16
CA ALA A 195 -14.89 -15.32 -13.22
C ALA A 195 -13.36 -15.46 -13.38
N VAL A 196 -12.77 -14.92 -14.45
CA VAL A 196 -11.32 -14.84 -14.67
C VAL A 196 -10.79 -13.47 -14.25
N ALA A 197 -11.43 -12.38 -14.69
CA ALA A 197 -11.14 -11.03 -14.21
C ALA A 197 -12.37 -10.13 -14.27
N THR A 198 -12.60 -9.33 -13.21
CA THR A 198 -13.61 -8.27 -13.15
C THR A 198 -13.05 -6.93 -13.65
N VAL A 199 -13.94 -6.00 -13.99
CA VAL A 199 -13.61 -4.59 -14.27
C VAL A 199 -14.73 -3.69 -13.72
N ASP A 200 -14.37 -2.54 -13.15
CA ASP A 200 -15.32 -1.57 -12.58
C ASP A 200 -15.61 -0.38 -13.52
N GLU A 201 -16.55 0.49 -13.10
CA GLU A 201 -16.98 1.69 -13.83
C GLU A 201 -15.85 2.73 -14.04
N ALA A 202 -14.71 2.59 -13.34
CA ALA A 202 -13.54 3.44 -13.51
C ALA A 202 -12.47 2.79 -14.40
N GLY A 203 -12.71 1.63 -15.01
CA GLY A 203 -11.73 0.90 -15.83
C GLY A 203 -10.65 0.18 -15.01
N ARG A 204 -10.86 -0.03 -13.70
CA ARG A 204 -9.94 -0.82 -12.87
C ARG A 204 -10.33 -2.29 -12.92
N VAL A 205 -9.38 -3.09 -13.38
CA VAL A 205 -9.50 -4.54 -13.59
C VAL A 205 -8.96 -5.27 -12.37
N THR A 206 -9.57 -6.38 -11.96
CA THR A 206 -9.07 -7.25 -10.86
C THR A 206 -9.05 -8.72 -11.28
N ALA A 207 -7.97 -9.44 -10.97
CA ALA A 207 -7.81 -10.86 -11.27
C ALA A 207 -8.57 -11.76 -10.27
N GLU A 208 -9.46 -12.62 -10.77
CA GLU A 208 -10.30 -13.53 -9.97
C GLU A 208 -9.85 -14.99 -10.07
N SER A 209 -9.49 -15.47 -11.27
CA SER A 209 -8.94 -16.83 -11.47
C SER A 209 -8.04 -16.92 -12.70
N ALA A 210 -7.25 -17.99 -12.82
CA ALA A 210 -6.28 -18.17 -13.90
C ALA A 210 -6.95 -18.33 -15.27
N GLY A 211 -6.52 -17.54 -16.27
CA GLY A 211 -7.15 -17.56 -17.59
C GLY A 211 -6.72 -16.38 -18.49
N SER A 212 -7.53 -16.08 -19.49
CA SER A 212 -7.34 -14.92 -20.38
C SER A 212 -8.69 -14.35 -20.78
N VAL A 213 -8.88 -13.05 -20.65
CA VAL A 213 -10.09 -12.32 -21.07
C VAL A 213 -9.77 -11.25 -22.11
N THR A 214 -10.74 -11.00 -22.98
CA THR A 214 -10.89 -9.71 -23.63
C THR A 214 -11.65 -8.80 -22.66
N LEU A 215 -11.10 -7.62 -22.39
CA LEU A 215 -11.82 -6.49 -21.84
C LEU A 215 -12.35 -5.64 -22.98
N THR A 216 -13.55 -5.10 -22.82
CA THR A 216 -14.20 -4.24 -23.81
C THR A 216 -14.67 -2.96 -23.12
N ALA A 217 -14.42 -1.81 -23.77
CA ALA A 217 -15.04 -0.54 -23.46
C ALA A 217 -15.89 -0.10 -24.66
N GLU A 218 -17.20 0.07 -24.46
CA GLU A 218 -18.15 0.45 -25.51
C GLU A 218 -18.63 1.90 -25.33
N LEU A 219 -18.64 2.67 -26.42
CA LEU A 219 -19.27 3.98 -26.55
C LEU A 219 -19.95 4.07 -27.92
N ASP A 220 -21.23 4.45 -27.95
CA ASP A 220 -22.08 4.54 -29.15
C ASP A 220 -22.06 3.32 -30.09
N GLY A 221 -21.85 2.12 -29.54
CA GLY A 221 -21.76 0.86 -30.30
C GLY A 221 -20.42 0.65 -31.03
N VAL A 222 -19.44 1.52 -30.80
CA VAL A 222 -18.01 1.27 -31.11
C VAL A 222 -17.36 0.66 -29.88
N THR A 223 -16.43 -0.28 -30.07
CA THR A 223 -15.77 -1.04 -29.00
C THR A 223 -14.25 -0.96 -29.09
N GLY A 224 -13.61 -0.56 -28.00
CA GLY A 224 -12.17 -0.75 -27.78
C GLY A 224 -11.93 -2.07 -27.04
N GLU A 225 -10.88 -2.81 -27.40
CA GLU A 225 -10.54 -4.10 -26.79
C GLU A 225 -9.11 -4.12 -26.23
N ALA A 226 -8.94 -4.79 -25.08
CA ALA A 226 -7.63 -5.09 -24.49
C ALA A 226 -7.58 -6.55 -23.99
N THR A 227 -6.41 -7.19 -24.03
CA THR A 227 -6.24 -8.58 -23.54
C THR A 227 -5.64 -8.61 -22.14
N VAL A 228 -6.35 -9.17 -21.16
CA VAL A 228 -5.77 -9.45 -19.83
C VAL A 228 -5.58 -10.94 -19.65
N VAL A 229 -4.32 -11.33 -19.45
CA VAL A 229 -3.95 -12.70 -19.04
C VAL A 229 -3.82 -12.71 -17.52
N VAL A 230 -4.55 -13.60 -16.86
CA VAL A 230 -4.33 -13.92 -15.44
C VAL A 230 -3.45 -15.17 -15.39
N ASP A 231 -2.15 -14.94 -15.36
CA ASP A 231 -1.05 -15.90 -15.26
C ASP A 231 -0.85 -16.30 -13.77
N ALA A 232 -1.96 -16.65 -13.11
CA ALA A 232 -1.99 -17.12 -11.73
C ALA A 232 -1.81 -18.64 -11.68
N VAL A 233 -1.13 -19.13 -10.64
CA VAL A 233 -0.81 -20.56 -10.50
C VAL A 233 -2.08 -21.36 -10.21
N ALA A 234 -2.29 -22.45 -10.95
CA ALA A 234 -3.52 -23.25 -10.87
C ALA A 234 -3.60 -24.05 -9.56
N PRO A 235 -4.81 -24.36 -9.03
CA PRO A 235 -4.96 -25.17 -7.82
C PRO A 235 -4.25 -26.52 -7.96
N GLY A 236 -3.27 -26.77 -7.09
CA GLY A 236 -2.46 -28.00 -7.09
C GLY A 236 -1.15 -27.91 -7.88
N GLU A 237 -0.84 -26.79 -8.54
CA GLU A 237 0.51 -26.49 -9.02
C GLU A 237 1.32 -25.80 -7.92
N PHE A 238 2.53 -26.31 -7.66
CA PHE A 238 3.43 -25.81 -6.63
C PHE A 238 4.81 -25.55 -7.26
N PRO A 239 5.20 -24.28 -7.50
CA PRO A 239 6.53 -23.93 -8.01
C PRO A 239 7.68 -24.27 -7.05
N ASP A 240 7.35 -24.61 -5.80
CA ASP A 240 8.25 -25.08 -4.76
C ASP A 240 7.92 -26.55 -4.40
N GLY A 241 8.84 -27.46 -4.73
CA GLY A 241 8.65 -28.90 -4.48
C GLY A 241 8.75 -29.32 -3.01
N GLN A 242 9.30 -28.47 -2.14
CA GLN A 242 9.30 -28.71 -0.69
C GLN A 242 7.93 -28.38 -0.12
N LEU A 243 7.30 -27.30 -0.59
CA LEU A 243 5.90 -26.99 -0.29
C LEU A 243 4.94 -28.05 -0.84
N GLU A 244 5.13 -28.50 -2.09
CA GLU A 244 4.34 -29.61 -2.64
C GLU A 244 4.47 -30.86 -1.75
N SER A 245 5.68 -31.16 -1.28
CA SER A 245 5.92 -32.30 -0.39
C SER A 245 5.23 -32.15 0.97
N ALA A 246 5.23 -30.96 1.57
CA ALA A 246 4.54 -30.66 2.82
C ALA A 246 3.01 -30.82 2.67
N VAL A 247 2.43 -30.20 1.63
CA VAL A 247 1.02 -30.31 1.28
C VAL A 247 0.61 -31.77 1.04
N ARG A 248 1.43 -32.55 0.31
CA ARG A 248 1.17 -33.98 0.08
C ARG A 248 1.23 -34.82 1.36
N GLN A 249 2.11 -34.45 2.30
CA GLN A 249 2.22 -35.12 3.59
C GLN A 249 0.99 -34.82 4.48
N ALA A 250 0.55 -33.56 4.55
CA ALA A 250 -0.65 -33.17 5.27
C ALA A 250 -1.95 -33.81 4.70
N LEU A 251 -1.99 -34.03 3.38
CA LEU A 251 -3.12 -34.67 2.68
C LEU A 251 -3.09 -36.22 2.65
N ASP A 252 -2.05 -36.89 3.18
CA ASP A 252 -1.76 -38.32 2.95
C ASP A 252 -1.83 -38.72 1.45
N ARG A 253 -1.39 -37.81 0.56
CA ARG A 253 -1.57 -37.91 -0.91
C ARG A 253 -0.24 -37.87 -1.67
N PRO A 254 0.61 -38.91 -1.53
CA PRO A 254 1.99 -38.91 -2.03
C PRO A 254 2.14 -38.91 -3.56
N THR A 255 1.08 -39.13 -4.34
CA THR A 255 1.13 -39.12 -5.82
C THR A 255 -0.18 -38.63 -6.44
N GLY A 256 -0.15 -38.30 -7.74
CA GLY A 256 -1.30 -37.80 -8.49
C GLY A 256 -1.50 -36.29 -8.35
N ALA A 257 -2.36 -35.71 -9.19
CA ALA A 257 -2.71 -34.29 -9.08
C ALA A 257 -3.33 -33.99 -7.70
N ILE A 258 -3.03 -32.83 -7.15
CA ILE A 258 -3.72 -32.23 -6.01
C ILE A 258 -4.85 -31.37 -6.61
N SER A 259 -6.04 -31.36 -6.03
CA SER A 259 -7.18 -30.56 -6.51
C SER A 259 -7.53 -29.42 -5.56
N ALA A 260 -8.37 -28.48 -6.01
CA ALA A 260 -8.92 -27.45 -5.13
C ALA A 260 -9.74 -28.03 -3.96
N GLU A 261 -10.40 -29.18 -4.15
CA GLU A 261 -11.11 -29.89 -3.07
C GLU A 261 -10.15 -30.50 -2.04
N ASP A 262 -8.97 -30.98 -2.48
CA ASP A 262 -7.92 -31.41 -1.57
C ASP A 262 -7.37 -30.23 -0.76
N LEU A 263 -7.03 -29.11 -1.41
CA LEU A 263 -6.47 -27.94 -0.72
C LEU A 263 -7.47 -27.28 0.23
N ALA A 264 -8.76 -27.24 -0.14
CA ALA A 264 -9.83 -26.80 0.75
C ALA A 264 -10.11 -27.77 1.93
N ALA A 265 -9.49 -28.96 1.96
CA ALA A 265 -9.54 -29.87 3.10
C ALA A 265 -8.36 -29.70 4.09
N LEU A 266 -7.37 -28.84 3.77
CA LEU A 266 -6.31 -28.46 4.72
C LEU A 266 -6.83 -27.40 5.71
N THR A 267 -6.82 -27.75 6.99
CA THR A 267 -7.00 -26.80 8.11
C THR A 267 -5.70 -26.55 8.89
N VAL A 268 -4.71 -27.44 8.80
CA VAL A 268 -3.41 -27.33 9.47
C VAL A 268 -2.30 -27.73 8.51
N LEU A 269 -1.20 -26.99 8.48
CA LEU A 269 0.01 -27.33 7.72
C LEU A 269 1.28 -27.15 8.58
N ASP A 270 1.85 -28.26 9.04
CA ASP A 270 3.24 -28.32 9.53
C ASP A 270 4.16 -28.56 8.33
N ALA A 271 5.00 -27.55 8.04
CA ALA A 271 5.98 -27.52 6.97
C ALA A 271 7.33 -26.99 7.47
N ARG A 272 7.62 -27.20 8.76
CA ARG A 272 8.76 -26.64 9.47
C ARG A 272 10.10 -27.17 8.95
N GLN A 273 11.07 -26.27 8.77
CA GLN A 273 12.47 -26.59 8.46
C GLN A 273 12.65 -27.49 7.21
N MET A 274 11.78 -27.29 6.21
CA MET A 274 11.75 -28.06 4.95
C MET A 274 12.56 -27.43 3.81
N GLY A 275 13.03 -26.20 3.95
CA GLY A 275 13.75 -25.45 2.91
C GLY A 275 12.82 -24.81 1.87
N ILE A 276 11.61 -24.44 2.27
CA ILE A 276 10.62 -23.76 1.41
C ILE A 276 11.08 -22.32 1.14
N GLN A 277 11.02 -21.88 -0.12
CA GLN A 277 11.33 -20.52 -0.56
C GLN A 277 10.10 -19.76 -1.06
N LYS A 278 9.09 -20.46 -1.58
CA LYS A 278 7.87 -19.85 -2.15
C LYS A 278 6.61 -20.51 -1.62
N LEU A 279 5.62 -19.68 -1.28
CA LEU A 279 4.31 -20.12 -0.80
C LEU A 279 3.27 -20.31 -1.92
N THR A 280 3.64 -20.09 -3.19
CA THR A 280 2.71 -20.12 -4.32
C THR A 280 2.12 -21.52 -4.53
N GLY A 281 0.80 -21.57 -4.73
CA GLY A 281 -0.04 -22.77 -4.67
C GLY A 281 -0.79 -22.92 -3.34
N LEU A 282 -0.28 -22.33 -2.24
CA LEU A 282 -0.92 -22.39 -0.92
C LEU A 282 -2.13 -21.46 -0.80
N GLU A 283 -2.23 -20.40 -1.61
CA GLU A 283 -3.37 -19.47 -1.65
C GLU A 283 -4.73 -20.14 -1.92
N HIS A 284 -4.71 -21.37 -2.45
CA HIS A 284 -5.91 -22.19 -2.70
C HIS A 284 -6.35 -23.03 -1.50
N ALA A 285 -5.57 -23.07 -0.41
CA ALA A 285 -5.91 -23.77 0.84
C ALA A 285 -6.84 -22.91 1.73
N VAL A 286 -7.97 -22.46 1.16
CA VAL A 286 -8.81 -21.37 1.71
C VAL A 286 -9.40 -21.60 3.11
N ASN A 287 -9.34 -22.83 3.64
CA ASN A 287 -9.80 -23.21 4.98
C ASN A 287 -8.63 -23.44 5.97
N LEU A 288 -7.39 -23.04 5.63
CA LEU A 288 -6.24 -23.19 6.52
C LEU A 288 -6.38 -22.29 7.76
N GLU A 289 -6.39 -22.89 8.94
CA GLU A 289 -6.52 -22.24 10.25
C GLU A 289 -5.16 -22.11 10.96
N GLU A 290 -4.25 -23.08 10.79
CA GLU A 290 -2.93 -23.10 11.46
C GLU A 290 -1.80 -23.42 10.46
N VAL A 291 -0.65 -22.72 10.58
CA VAL A 291 0.55 -23.00 9.77
C VAL A 291 1.86 -22.85 10.56
N ASP A 292 2.70 -23.89 10.59
CA ASP A 292 4.12 -23.81 10.98
C ASP A 292 4.99 -23.90 9.72
N LEU A 293 5.51 -22.75 9.28
CA LEU A 293 6.47 -22.58 8.21
C LEU A 293 7.82 -22.09 8.75
N ALA A 294 8.11 -22.30 10.04
CA ALA A 294 9.32 -21.80 10.67
C ALA A 294 10.58 -22.48 10.14
N GLN A 295 11.71 -21.76 10.22
CA GLN A 295 13.06 -22.21 9.84
C GLN A 295 13.19 -22.58 8.35
N ASN A 296 12.46 -21.88 7.48
CA ASN A 296 12.51 -22.00 6.02
C ASN A 296 13.26 -20.79 5.39
N GLU A 297 13.18 -20.61 4.08
CA GLU A 297 13.87 -19.57 3.30
C GLU A 297 12.87 -18.56 2.66
N ILE A 298 11.69 -18.41 3.26
CA ILE A 298 10.57 -17.60 2.75
C ILE A 298 10.92 -16.10 2.83
N GLN A 299 10.53 -15.35 1.80
CA GLN A 299 10.59 -13.89 1.73
C GLN A 299 9.21 -13.27 1.47
N GLU A 300 8.42 -13.90 0.58
CA GLU A 300 7.16 -13.37 0.04
C GLU A 300 5.93 -14.01 0.73
N LEU A 301 5.09 -13.19 1.36
CA LEU A 301 3.88 -13.65 2.08
C LEU A 301 2.58 -13.56 1.26
N GLY A 302 2.63 -13.08 0.01
CA GLY A 302 1.47 -12.89 -0.88
C GLY A 302 0.37 -13.98 -0.84
N PRO A 303 0.72 -15.28 -0.87
CA PRO A 303 -0.25 -16.38 -0.76
C PRO A 303 -1.01 -16.48 0.56
N LEU A 304 -0.40 -16.09 1.69
CA LEU A 304 -1.05 -16.16 3.01
C LEU A 304 -2.17 -15.12 3.16
N GLY A 305 -2.06 -13.97 2.48
CA GLY A 305 -3.07 -12.91 2.44
C GLY A 305 -4.41 -13.29 1.83
N ARG A 306 -4.57 -14.53 1.35
CA ARG A 306 -5.85 -15.09 0.86
C ARG A 306 -6.50 -16.07 1.84
N LEU A 307 -5.80 -16.42 2.92
CA LEU A 307 -6.21 -17.44 3.88
C LEU A 307 -7.02 -16.82 5.01
N SER A 308 -8.23 -16.34 4.69
CA SER A 308 -9.15 -15.65 5.63
C SER A 308 -9.55 -16.43 6.89
N GLN A 309 -9.23 -17.72 6.96
CA GLN A 309 -9.46 -18.58 8.13
C GLN A 309 -8.25 -18.71 9.06
N LEU A 310 -7.09 -18.14 8.68
CA LEU A 310 -5.83 -18.32 9.40
C LEU A 310 -5.85 -17.63 10.78
N ARG A 311 -5.56 -18.42 11.81
CA ARG A 311 -5.56 -18.07 13.24
C ARG A 311 -4.16 -18.05 13.82
N GLU A 312 -3.34 -19.04 13.48
CA GLU A 312 -1.95 -19.13 13.93
C GLU A 312 -1.00 -19.25 12.74
N ALA A 313 0.00 -18.36 12.69
CA ALA A 313 1.06 -18.38 11.70
C ALA A 313 2.44 -18.32 12.39
N ASP A 314 3.14 -19.46 12.43
CA ASP A 314 4.56 -19.50 12.77
C ASP A 314 5.42 -19.40 11.51
N LEU A 315 6.05 -18.24 11.37
CA LEU A 315 6.94 -17.85 10.26
C LEU A 315 8.36 -17.58 10.77
N ALA A 316 8.70 -17.98 12.00
CA ALA A 316 9.97 -17.65 12.64
C ALA A 316 11.18 -18.17 11.85
N ALA A 317 12.29 -17.44 11.91
CA ALA A 317 13.56 -17.75 11.23
C ALA A 317 13.43 -17.95 9.70
N ASN A 318 12.58 -17.14 9.07
CA ASN A 318 12.55 -16.90 7.62
C ASN A 318 13.21 -15.54 7.27
N SER A 319 13.35 -15.22 5.98
CA SER A 319 13.91 -13.96 5.47
C SER A 319 12.84 -12.94 5.04
N ILE A 320 11.72 -12.90 5.77
CA ILE A 320 10.60 -11.97 5.53
C ILE A 320 11.04 -10.54 5.84
N SER A 321 10.74 -9.60 4.93
CA SER A 321 11.01 -8.16 5.11
C SER A 321 9.75 -7.29 5.06
N ASP A 322 8.75 -7.68 4.25
CA ASP A 322 7.44 -7.03 4.18
C ASP A 322 6.36 -7.98 4.72
N ILE A 323 5.43 -7.43 5.52
CA ILE A 323 4.25 -8.12 6.04
C ILE A 323 2.92 -7.48 5.60
N SER A 324 2.97 -6.48 4.71
CA SER A 324 1.77 -5.90 4.07
C SER A 324 0.81 -6.93 3.46
N PRO A 325 1.24 -8.10 2.94
CA PRO A 325 0.30 -9.11 2.44
C PRO A 325 -0.57 -9.78 3.51
N LEU A 326 -0.34 -9.54 4.81
CA LEU A 326 -1.19 -10.03 5.90
C LEU A 326 -2.38 -9.09 6.20
N GLU A 327 -2.55 -8.00 5.44
CA GLU A 327 -3.70 -7.11 5.57
C GLU A 327 -5.03 -7.85 5.37
N GLY A 328 -6.00 -7.63 6.26
CA GLY A 328 -7.33 -8.23 6.18
C GLY A 328 -7.45 -9.66 6.73
N LEU A 329 -6.42 -10.22 7.38
CA LEU A 329 -6.54 -11.50 8.09
C LEU A 329 -7.29 -11.35 9.43
N GLU A 330 -8.61 -11.14 9.35
CA GLU A 330 -9.49 -10.83 10.50
C GLU A 330 -9.46 -11.88 11.63
N GLN A 331 -9.11 -13.13 11.34
CA GLN A 331 -9.06 -14.23 12.32
C GLN A 331 -7.67 -14.49 12.93
N LEU A 332 -6.62 -13.75 12.54
CA LEU A 332 -5.26 -14.03 12.99
C LEU A 332 -5.07 -13.66 14.48
N GLU A 333 -4.95 -14.65 15.35
CA GLU A 333 -4.78 -14.52 16.81
C GLU A 333 -3.30 -14.59 17.23
N LEU A 334 -2.47 -15.34 16.51
CA LEU A 334 -1.03 -15.53 16.78
C LEU A 334 -0.19 -15.33 15.50
N LEU A 335 0.83 -14.47 15.60
CA LEU A 335 1.80 -14.23 14.53
C LEU A 335 3.24 -14.27 15.07
N ASN A 336 4.01 -15.26 14.63
CA ASN A 336 5.42 -15.40 14.99
C ASN A 336 6.34 -15.12 13.81
N LEU A 337 7.05 -13.99 13.87
CA LEU A 337 8.02 -13.50 12.88
C LEU A 337 9.45 -13.45 13.49
N ALA A 338 9.68 -14.15 14.60
CA ALA A 338 10.93 -14.07 15.35
C ALA A 338 12.15 -14.44 14.48
N GLY A 339 13.18 -13.60 14.46
CA GLY A 339 14.39 -13.78 13.65
C GLY A 339 14.27 -13.41 12.17
N SER A 340 13.14 -12.81 11.74
CA SER A 340 12.98 -12.27 10.38
C SER A 340 13.57 -10.88 10.20
N THR A 341 13.78 -10.49 8.94
CA THR A 341 14.43 -9.25 8.50
C THR A 341 13.44 -8.12 8.23
N LEU A 342 12.46 -7.93 9.14
CA LEU A 342 11.34 -7.00 8.98
C LEU A 342 11.80 -5.55 8.75
N THR A 343 11.24 -4.90 7.72
CA THR A 343 11.50 -3.50 7.36
C THR A 343 10.28 -2.73 6.84
N GLU A 344 9.25 -3.42 6.31
CA GLU A 344 8.11 -2.80 5.61
C GLU A 344 6.77 -3.44 6.05
N GLY A 345 5.66 -2.70 5.89
CA GLY A 345 4.29 -3.17 6.16
C GLY A 345 3.89 -3.32 7.64
N LEU A 346 4.73 -2.87 8.59
CA LEU A 346 4.55 -3.09 10.03
C LEU A 346 3.24 -2.49 10.59
N GLU A 347 2.73 -1.43 9.98
CA GLU A 347 1.46 -0.77 10.30
C GLU A 347 0.24 -1.71 10.22
N VAL A 348 0.34 -2.83 9.50
CA VAL A 348 -0.71 -3.86 9.45
C VAL A 348 -1.01 -4.45 10.83
N LEU A 349 -0.03 -4.46 11.74
CA LEU A 349 -0.13 -5.14 13.04
C LEU A 349 -1.12 -4.46 13.99
N ALA A 350 -1.32 -3.14 13.88
CA ALA A 350 -2.39 -2.43 14.60
C ALA A 350 -3.77 -2.57 13.93
N ALA A 351 -3.81 -2.90 12.63
CA ALA A 351 -5.06 -3.09 11.88
C ALA A 351 -5.66 -4.50 12.02
N LEU A 352 -4.89 -5.50 12.47
CA LEU A 352 -5.36 -6.87 12.69
C LEU A 352 -6.27 -6.95 13.93
N PRO A 353 -7.59 -7.22 13.77
CA PRO A 353 -8.55 -7.10 14.86
C PRO A 353 -8.52 -8.28 15.86
N GLY A 354 -7.87 -9.38 15.51
CA GLY A 354 -7.77 -10.60 16.31
C GLY A 354 -6.45 -10.79 17.07
N LEU A 355 -5.40 -10.03 16.76
CA LEU A 355 -4.01 -10.38 17.12
C LEU A 355 -3.72 -10.25 18.62
N ARG A 356 -3.52 -11.38 19.32
CA ARG A 356 -3.24 -11.46 20.77
C ARG A 356 -1.78 -11.76 21.10
N ASP A 357 -1.10 -12.59 20.31
CA ASP A 357 0.31 -12.98 20.53
C ASP A 357 1.16 -12.60 19.32
N LEU A 358 2.02 -11.59 19.50
CA LEU A 358 2.98 -11.14 18.50
C LEU A 358 4.41 -11.46 18.95
N ARG A 359 5.17 -12.13 18.09
CA ARG A 359 6.55 -12.54 18.37
C ARG A 359 7.49 -12.00 17.29
N ILE A 360 8.29 -11.01 17.65
CA ILE A 360 9.29 -10.33 16.80
C ILE A 360 10.71 -10.42 17.38
N THR A 361 10.90 -11.27 18.40
CA THR A 361 12.20 -11.59 19.02
C THR A 361 13.30 -11.82 17.98
N GLY A 362 14.45 -11.15 18.11
CA GLY A 362 15.58 -11.27 17.19
C GLY A 362 15.43 -10.61 15.81
N THR A 363 14.37 -9.82 15.59
CA THR A 363 14.21 -9.00 14.36
C THR A 363 15.03 -7.70 14.42
N GLY A 364 15.12 -6.98 13.30
CA GLY A 364 15.89 -5.72 13.18
C GLY A 364 15.19 -4.45 13.66
N VAL A 365 13.93 -4.54 14.11
CA VAL A 365 13.05 -3.41 14.43
C VAL A 365 13.60 -2.53 15.58
N SER A 366 13.49 -1.20 15.43
CA SER A 366 14.09 -0.18 16.31
C SER A 366 13.16 0.46 17.34
N ASP A 367 11.88 0.53 16.99
CA ASP A 367 10.81 1.20 17.73
C ASP A 367 9.52 0.40 17.58
N LEU A 368 8.49 0.66 18.40
CA LEU A 368 7.22 -0.07 18.39
C LEU A 368 6.03 0.81 17.96
N SER A 369 6.29 1.92 17.28
CA SER A 369 5.28 2.95 16.98
C SER A 369 4.10 2.44 16.15
N PHE A 370 4.33 1.42 15.32
CA PHE A 370 3.32 0.70 14.54
C PHE A 370 2.34 -0.16 15.36
N LEU A 371 2.54 -0.32 16.67
CA LEU A 371 1.59 -0.98 17.58
C LEU A 371 0.59 -0.02 18.22
N ALA A 372 0.71 1.29 17.97
CA ALA A 372 -0.25 2.29 18.48
C ALA A 372 -1.68 1.94 18.05
N GLY A 373 -2.59 1.82 19.02
CA GLY A 373 -3.99 1.44 18.78
C GLY A 373 -4.26 -0.05 18.52
N ALA A 374 -3.26 -0.94 18.60
CA ALA A 374 -3.47 -2.39 18.42
C ALA A 374 -4.52 -2.93 19.43
N PRO A 375 -5.70 -3.42 18.98
CA PRO A 375 -6.90 -3.36 19.80
C PRO A 375 -7.06 -4.49 20.83
N VAL A 376 -6.34 -5.60 20.66
CA VAL A 376 -6.49 -6.82 21.49
C VAL A 376 -5.15 -7.51 21.81
N LEU A 377 -4.01 -6.83 21.64
CA LEU A 377 -2.69 -7.44 21.85
C LEU A 377 -2.44 -7.70 23.35
N GLU A 378 -2.19 -8.96 23.72
CA GLU A 378 -2.05 -9.43 25.10
C GLU A 378 -0.63 -9.90 25.44
N ASN A 379 0.13 -10.39 24.44
CA ASN A 379 1.49 -10.92 24.59
C ASN A 379 2.41 -10.36 23.49
N LEU A 380 3.48 -9.69 23.88
CA LEU A 380 4.52 -9.20 22.98
C LEU A 380 5.89 -9.77 23.34
N GLN A 381 6.47 -10.53 22.41
CA GLN A 381 7.82 -11.07 22.53
C GLN A 381 8.76 -10.35 21.55
N ALA A 382 9.48 -9.36 22.08
CA ALA A 382 10.39 -8.45 21.36
C ALA A 382 11.80 -8.45 22.01
N SER A 383 12.31 -9.64 22.30
CA SER A 383 13.61 -9.86 22.97
C SER A 383 14.75 -10.10 21.98
N ALA A 384 16.00 -9.97 22.42
CA ALA A 384 17.20 -10.14 21.59
C ALA A 384 17.24 -9.23 20.36
N MET A 385 16.65 -8.03 20.45
CA MET A 385 16.55 -7.06 19.36
C MET A 385 17.55 -5.91 19.60
N PRO A 386 18.80 -5.99 19.10
CA PRO A 386 19.86 -5.04 19.45
C PRO A 386 19.63 -3.61 18.93
N SER A 387 18.69 -3.44 17.99
CA SER A 387 18.25 -2.13 17.50
C SER A 387 17.12 -1.51 18.33
N LEU A 388 16.35 -2.32 19.08
CA LEU A 388 15.14 -1.87 19.77
C LEU A 388 15.50 -0.99 20.96
N ALA A 389 15.20 0.30 20.85
CA ALA A 389 15.51 1.31 21.85
C ALA A 389 14.30 2.14 22.29
N ASP A 390 13.27 2.21 21.43
CA ASP A 390 12.04 2.97 21.68
C ASP A 390 10.84 2.03 21.85
N LEU A 391 10.00 2.31 22.85
CA LEU A 391 8.78 1.56 23.16
C LEU A 391 7.51 2.37 22.86
N SER A 392 7.63 3.57 22.29
CA SER A 392 6.50 4.44 21.94
C SER A 392 5.49 3.71 21.06
N GLY A 393 4.20 3.99 21.29
CA GLY A 393 3.07 3.24 20.73
C GLY A 393 2.51 2.21 21.72
N LEU A 394 3.33 1.62 22.61
CA LEU A 394 2.83 0.69 23.64
C LEU A 394 1.89 1.36 24.65
N GLU A 395 2.00 2.67 24.87
CA GLU A 395 1.13 3.42 25.78
C GLU A 395 -0.37 3.40 25.38
N GLU A 396 -0.69 3.05 24.13
CA GLU A 396 -2.07 2.86 23.68
C GLU A 396 -2.55 1.39 23.77
N VAL A 397 -1.64 0.42 23.98
CA VAL A 397 -1.93 -1.03 24.01
C VAL A 397 -2.32 -1.47 25.43
N ALA A 398 -3.41 -0.90 25.95
CA ALA A 398 -3.88 -1.10 27.32
C ALA A 398 -4.31 -2.56 27.66
N THR A 399 -4.37 -3.44 26.66
CA THR A 399 -4.66 -4.88 26.80
C THR A 399 -3.43 -5.73 27.14
N LEU A 400 -2.21 -5.18 27.06
CA LEU A 400 -0.98 -5.96 27.16
C LEU A 400 -0.77 -6.56 28.56
N GLU A 401 -0.84 -7.89 28.67
CA GLU A 401 -0.55 -8.62 29.91
C GLU A 401 0.92 -9.03 30.03
N ARG A 402 1.62 -9.25 28.91
CA ARG A 402 2.97 -9.86 28.88
C ARG A 402 3.89 -9.13 27.90
N LEU A 403 5.04 -8.67 28.39
CA LEU A 403 6.07 -7.98 27.60
C LEU A 403 7.46 -8.58 27.86
N HIS A 404 8.04 -9.20 26.84
CA HIS A 404 9.40 -9.74 26.88
C HIS A 404 10.32 -8.93 25.95
N ILE A 405 11.15 -8.04 26.52
CA ILE A 405 12.12 -7.18 25.82
C ILE A 405 13.57 -7.46 26.23
N THR A 406 13.87 -8.67 26.69
CA THR A 406 15.17 -9.06 27.27
C THR A 406 16.30 -9.03 26.23
N ASN A 407 17.48 -8.51 26.59
CA ASN A 407 18.65 -8.34 25.70
C ASN A 407 18.39 -7.44 24.47
N SER A 408 17.81 -6.28 24.69
CA SER A 408 17.58 -5.23 23.68
C SER A 408 18.32 -3.94 24.11
N ASN A 409 18.03 -2.78 23.51
CA ASN A 409 18.71 -1.50 23.79
C ASN A 409 17.79 -0.46 24.47
N VAL A 410 16.79 -0.91 25.25
CA VAL A 410 15.76 -0.05 25.82
C VAL A 410 16.25 0.67 27.09
N ALA A 411 16.51 1.97 26.99
CA ALA A 411 16.87 2.79 28.15
C ALA A 411 15.64 3.38 28.90
N ASN A 412 14.54 3.62 28.17
CA ASN A 412 13.39 4.38 28.65
C ASN A 412 12.13 3.50 28.73
N LEU A 413 11.57 3.35 29.94
CA LEU A 413 10.34 2.59 30.18
C LEU A 413 9.06 3.45 30.22
N THR A 414 9.14 4.76 29.93
CA THR A 414 7.98 5.69 30.00
C THR A 414 6.74 5.22 29.24
N PRO A 415 6.82 4.61 28.04
CA PRO A 415 5.66 4.06 27.33
C PRO A 415 4.89 2.96 28.08
N LEU A 416 5.48 2.35 29.13
CA LEU A 416 4.78 1.38 29.97
C LEU A 416 3.90 2.03 31.05
N THR A 417 3.99 3.36 31.22
CA THR A 417 3.23 4.10 32.24
C THR A 417 1.72 3.98 31.98
N GLY A 418 1.01 3.34 32.91
CA GLY A 418 -0.44 3.17 32.82
C GLY A 418 -0.91 1.84 32.23
N LEU A 419 0.00 0.97 31.79
CA LEU A 419 -0.29 -0.42 31.37
C LEU A 419 -0.62 -1.32 32.57
N THR A 420 -1.62 -0.91 33.35
CA THR A 420 -2.01 -1.48 34.66
C THR A 420 -2.57 -2.90 34.60
N GLY A 421 -2.75 -3.46 33.40
CA GLY A 421 -3.03 -4.88 33.17
C GLY A 421 -1.79 -5.78 33.06
N LEU A 422 -0.58 -5.21 32.95
CA LEU A 422 0.66 -5.95 32.74
C LEU A 422 0.99 -6.85 33.94
N ARG A 423 1.07 -8.17 33.71
CA ARG A 423 1.39 -9.21 34.70
C ARG A 423 2.84 -9.68 34.62
N THR A 424 3.43 -9.64 33.43
CA THR A 424 4.75 -10.19 33.16
C THR A 424 5.61 -9.18 32.40
N LEU A 425 6.72 -8.77 33.02
CA LEU A 425 7.74 -7.93 32.37
C LEU A 425 9.11 -8.62 32.46
N ALA A 426 9.69 -8.96 31.31
CA ALA A 426 11.03 -9.52 31.21
C ALA A 426 11.95 -8.58 30.43
N ALA A 427 12.70 -7.74 31.15
CA ALA A 427 13.48 -6.63 30.59
C ALA A 427 14.97 -6.64 31.00
N ARG A 428 15.48 -7.76 31.54
CA ARG A 428 16.93 -7.97 31.77
C ARG A 428 17.76 -7.70 30.50
N GLY A 429 18.99 -7.22 30.64
CA GLY A 429 19.89 -7.03 29.49
C GLY A 429 19.59 -5.76 28.70
N ASN A 430 19.05 -4.73 29.35
CA ASN A 430 18.73 -3.43 28.75
C ASN A 430 19.34 -2.31 29.61
N PRO A 431 19.81 -1.20 29.01
CA PRO A 431 20.46 -0.09 29.70
C PRO A 431 19.46 0.84 30.42
N ILE A 432 18.50 0.27 31.16
CA ILE A 432 17.39 0.98 31.80
C ILE A 432 17.91 2.04 32.79
N GLU A 433 17.49 3.29 32.60
CA GLU A 433 17.92 4.45 33.40
C GLU A 433 16.94 4.81 34.54
N ASP A 434 15.67 4.42 34.43
CA ASP A 434 14.62 4.73 35.42
C ASP A 434 13.57 3.60 35.52
N LEU A 435 13.11 3.32 36.74
CA LEU A 435 12.04 2.36 37.06
C LEU A 435 10.75 3.03 37.54
N ALA A 436 10.70 4.37 37.65
CA ALA A 436 9.48 5.11 38.01
C ALA A 436 8.24 4.76 37.14
N PRO A 437 8.35 4.51 35.82
CA PRO A 437 7.22 4.06 34.99
C PRO A 437 6.55 2.76 35.44
N LEU A 438 7.25 1.93 36.23
CA LEU A 438 6.73 0.65 36.73
C LEU A 438 5.93 0.78 38.04
N ALA A 439 5.97 1.92 38.73
CA ALA A 439 5.49 2.04 40.11
C ALA A 439 4.00 1.73 40.31
N ASP A 440 3.15 2.13 39.34
CA ASP A 440 1.70 1.92 39.38
C ASP A 440 1.26 0.59 38.72
N LEU A 441 2.19 -0.23 38.19
CA LEU A 441 1.90 -1.50 37.50
C LEU A 441 1.60 -2.65 38.48
N THR A 442 0.71 -2.38 39.42
CA THR A 442 0.37 -3.24 40.57
C THR A 442 -0.24 -4.61 40.21
N ALA A 443 -0.54 -4.87 38.94
CA ALA A 443 -0.90 -6.20 38.43
C ALA A 443 0.30 -7.12 38.14
N LEU A 444 1.55 -6.62 38.21
CA LEU A 444 2.75 -7.41 37.99
C LEU A 444 2.86 -8.58 38.99
N GLU A 445 2.92 -9.79 38.43
CA GLU A 445 3.14 -11.07 39.12
C GLU A 445 4.59 -11.55 38.92
N PHE A 446 5.16 -11.30 37.73
CA PHE A 446 6.50 -11.72 37.34
C PHE A 446 7.32 -10.56 36.76
N LEU A 447 8.47 -10.27 37.38
CA LEU A 447 9.39 -9.20 36.95
C LEU A 447 10.83 -9.71 36.90
N THR A 448 11.46 -9.64 35.72
CA THR A 448 12.91 -9.89 35.57
C THR A 448 13.62 -8.66 35.02
N LEU A 449 14.55 -8.16 35.82
CA LEU A 449 15.42 -7.02 35.55
C LEU A 449 16.89 -7.47 35.68
N GLY A 450 17.81 -6.65 35.18
CA GLY A 450 19.23 -6.88 35.33
C GLY A 450 20.07 -6.27 34.22
N ASP A 451 21.36 -6.13 34.46
CA ASP A 451 22.33 -5.49 33.55
C ASP A 451 21.96 -4.02 33.20
N MET A 452 21.32 -3.31 34.14
CA MET A 452 20.73 -1.97 33.97
C MET A 452 21.72 -0.81 34.22
N GLN A 453 21.31 0.44 33.97
CA GLN A 453 22.07 1.64 34.34
C GLN A 453 21.63 2.25 35.69
N THR A 454 20.39 2.01 36.14
CA THR A 454 19.94 2.38 37.49
C THR A 454 20.16 1.27 38.52
N SER A 455 20.26 1.66 39.79
CA SER A 455 20.25 0.78 40.95
C SER A 455 19.24 1.22 42.02
N ASP A 456 18.40 2.22 41.71
CA ASP A 456 17.26 2.60 42.55
C ASP A 456 16.04 1.74 42.20
N ILE A 457 15.69 0.83 43.10
CA ILE A 457 14.53 -0.05 42.98
C ILE A 457 13.35 0.40 43.87
N SER A 458 13.42 1.58 44.48
CA SER A 458 12.34 2.13 45.31
C SER A 458 10.98 2.28 44.59
N PRO A 459 10.89 2.52 43.26
CA PRO A 459 9.62 2.48 42.55
C PRO A 459 8.87 1.14 42.64
N LEU A 460 9.60 0.03 42.80
CA LEU A 460 8.99 -1.32 42.84
C LEU A 460 8.23 -1.61 44.15
N SER A 461 8.33 -0.72 45.15
CA SER A 461 7.75 -0.93 46.49
C SER A 461 6.22 -1.02 46.53
N GLY A 462 5.52 -0.55 45.49
CA GLY A 462 4.07 -0.70 45.33
C GLY A 462 3.61 -2.05 44.77
N LEU A 463 4.52 -2.89 44.28
CA LEU A 463 4.20 -4.10 43.50
C LEU A 463 3.87 -5.32 44.39
N VAL A 464 2.85 -5.15 45.23
CA VAL A 464 2.44 -6.11 46.28
C VAL A 464 2.00 -7.49 45.76
N ASN A 465 1.70 -7.61 44.47
CA ASN A 465 1.25 -8.86 43.82
C ASN A 465 2.39 -9.68 43.19
N LEU A 466 3.64 -9.20 43.18
CA LEU A 466 4.78 -9.95 42.65
C LEU A 466 4.94 -11.29 43.38
N THR A 467 4.84 -12.40 42.65
CA THR A 467 5.21 -13.74 43.11
C THR A 467 6.66 -14.07 42.77
N ASN A 468 7.20 -13.47 41.71
CA ASN A 468 8.53 -13.74 41.19
C ASN A 468 9.27 -12.45 40.86
N LEU A 469 10.37 -12.18 41.58
CA LEU A 469 11.27 -11.06 41.32
C LEU A 469 12.68 -11.57 41.02
N THR A 470 13.25 -11.18 39.88
CA THR A 470 14.66 -11.38 39.55
C THR A 470 15.32 -10.04 39.26
N ILE A 471 16.44 -9.75 39.91
CA ILE A 471 17.32 -8.62 39.61
C ILE A 471 18.76 -9.15 39.64
N GLN A 472 19.48 -9.06 38.53
CA GLN A 472 20.85 -9.63 38.40
C GLN A 472 21.83 -8.64 37.78
N ASN A 473 23.10 -8.67 38.20
CA ASN A 473 24.15 -7.80 37.69
C ASN A 473 23.79 -6.30 37.82
N VAL A 474 23.44 -5.88 39.05
CA VAL A 474 23.14 -4.48 39.42
C VAL A 474 23.82 -4.14 40.75
N VAL A 475 24.37 -2.92 40.86
CA VAL A 475 25.03 -2.43 42.09
C VAL A 475 23.98 -1.95 43.11
N LEU A 476 23.12 -2.89 43.55
CA LEU A 476 22.04 -2.63 44.51
C LEU A 476 22.61 -2.25 45.88
N PRO A 477 22.35 -1.03 46.41
CA PRO A 477 22.81 -0.62 47.74
C PRO A 477 21.99 -1.23 48.90
N GLY A 478 20.88 -1.92 48.58
CA GLY A 478 19.95 -2.53 49.52
C GLY A 478 18.65 -2.93 48.83
N ILE A 479 17.77 -3.64 49.55
CA ILE A 479 16.53 -4.21 48.99
C ILE A 479 15.25 -3.80 49.74
N GLU A 480 15.27 -2.60 50.36
CA GLU A 480 14.17 -2.06 51.18
C GLU A 480 12.79 -2.09 50.50
N ALA A 481 12.76 -1.87 49.17
CA ALA A 481 11.54 -1.89 48.36
C ALA A 481 10.79 -3.24 48.40
N VAL A 482 11.51 -4.34 48.67
CA VAL A 482 10.96 -5.71 48.68
C VAL A 482 10.09 -5.96 49.92
N SER A 483 10.24 -5.17 50.99
CA SER A 483 9.52 -5.32 52.28
C SER A 483 7.99 -5.33 52.14
N GLY A 484 7.43 -4.73 51.09
CA GLY A 484 6.00 -4.67 50.82
C GLY A 484 5.45 -5.83 49.96
N MET A 485 6.32 -6.67 49.38
CA MET A 485 5.95 -7.70 48.39
C MET A 485 5.39 -8.96 49.07
N VAL A 486 4.26 -8.83 49.77
CA VAL A 486 3.63 -9.92 50.56
C VAL A 486 3.17 -11.12 49.73
N ALA A 487 3.12 -11.00 48.40
CA ALA A 487 2.85 -12.11 47.49
C ALA A 487 4.11 -12.91 47.08
N LEU A 488 5.32 -12.50 47.46
CA LEU A 488 6.58 -12.98 46.88
C LEU A 488 6.92 -14.41 47.30
N GLU A 489 7.03 -15.29 46.31
CA GLU A 489 7.29 -16.72 46.44
C GLU A 489 8.72 -17.08 46.03
N SER A 490 9.27 -16.40 45.02
CA SER A 490 10.64 -16.58 44.55
C SER A 490 11.34 -15.24 44.36
N ILE A 491 12.51 -15.09 44.98
CA ILE A 491 13.40 -13.94 44.79
C ILE A 491 14.80 -14.39 44.36
N ILE A 492 15.29 -13.78 43.28
CA ILE A 492 16.62 -14.02 42.72
C ILE A 492 17.35 -12.68 42.64
N LEU A 493 18.40 -12.53 43.44
CA LEU A 493 19.27 -11.37 43.54
C LEU A 493 20.73 -11.75 43.25
N SER A 494 20.99 -12.72 42.37
CA SER A 494 22.36 -13.14 42.06
C SER A 494 23.19 -12.03 41.41
N GLU A 495 24.49 -11.98 41.71
CA GLU A 495 25.45 -11.04 41.12
C GLU A 495 25.07 -9.57 41.40
N ASN A 496 24.86 -9.21 42.67
CA ASN A 496 24.63 -7.84 43.12
C ASN A 496 25.51 -7.53 44.34
N GLU A 497 25.42 -6.31 44.91
CA GLU A 497 26.17 -5.91 46.13
C GLU A 497 25.32 -5.97 47.43
N VAL A 498 24.27 -6.81 47.47
CA VAL A 498 23.35 -6.87 48.62
C VAL A 498 24.05 -7.50 49.83
N ALA A 499 24.02 -6.79 50.97
CA ALA A 499 24.54 -7.26 52.25
C ALA A 499 23.47 -7.49 53.32
N ASP A 500 22.39 -6.68 53.32
CA ASP A 500 21.30 -6.76 54.30
C ASP A 500 20.09 -7.49 53.71
N LEU A 501 19.59 -8.48 54.46
CA LEU A 501 18.42 -9.30 54.11
C LEU A 501 17.20 -9.01 55.00
N SER A 502 17.25 -7.99 55.87
CA SER A 502 16.15 -7.60 56.77
C SER A 502 14.80 -7.38 56.05
N PRO A 503 14.74 -6.81 54.83
CA PRO A 503 13.50 -6.73 54.04
C PRO A 503 12.82 -8.08 53.73
N LEU A 504 13.50 -9.21 53.90
CA LEU A 504 12.96 -10.56 53.67
C LEU A 504 12.37 -11.22 54.94
N GLU A 505 12.53 -10.60 56.12
CA GLU A 505 12.09 -11.19 57.41
C GLU A 505 10.58 -11.44 57.46
N GLY A 506 9.77 -10.50 56.93
CA GLY A 506 8.31 -10.53 57.00
C GLY A 506 7.60 -11.23 55.83
N LEU A 507 8.33 -11.81 54.88
CA LEU A 507 7.76 -12.33 53.64
C LEU A 507 7.36 -13.80 53.76
N GLU A 508 6.14 -14.04 54.27
CA GLU A 508 5.63 -15.35 54.67
C GLU A 508 5.43 -16.37 53.53
N LYS A 509 5.52 -15.96 52.27
CA LYS A 509 5.34 -16.84 51.09
C LYS A 509 6.63 -17.39 50.49
N LEU A 510 7.80 -16.87 50.88
CA LEU A 510 9.07 -17.19 50.23
C LEU A 510 9.39 -18.70 50.30
N ASN A 511 9.49 -19.32 49.13
CA ASN A 511 9.96 -20.70 48.97
C ASN A 511 11.27 -20.81 48.17
N GLN A 512 11.70 -19.74 47.48
CA GLN A 512 13.00 -19.65 46.83
C GLN A 512 13.68 -18.30 47.14
N VAL A 513 14.91 -18.35 47.66
CA VAL A 513 15.73 -17.16 47.97
C VAL A 513 17.15 -17.38 47.46
N PHE A 514 17.47 -16.87 46.27
CA PHE A 514 18.79 -17.01 45.65
C PHE A 514 19.53 -15.66 45.68
N VAL A 515 20.58 -15.56 46.49
CA VAL A 515 21.41 -14.36 46.68
C VAL A 515 22.87 -14.69 46.35
N VAL A 516 23.11 -15.38 45.24
CA VAL A 516 24.45 -15.88 44.85
C VAL A 516 25.38 -14.72 44.52
N HIS A 517 26.66 -14.81 44.89
CA HIS A 517 27.67 -13.79 44.53
C HIS A 517 27.25 -12.38 44.97
N ASN A 518 27.21 -12.18 46.30
CA ASN A 518 26.73 -10.97 46.98
C ASN A 518 27.60 -10.69 48.23
N LEU A 519 27.21 -9.70 49.04
CA LEU A 519 27.96 -9.22 50.22
C LEU A 519 27.33 -9.65 51.56
N VAL A 520 26.51 -10.70 51.58
CA VAL A 520 25.80 -11.15 52.78
C VAL A 520 26.76 -11.79 53.81
N GLU A 521 26.90 -11.18 54.98
CA GLU A 521 27.63 -11.76 56.12
C GLU A 521 26.70 -12.48 57.13
N ASP A 522 25.42 -12.10 57.19
CA ASP A 522 24.44 -12.49 58.22
C ASP A 522 23.16 -13.05 57.60
N LEU A 523 22.73 -14.25 58.04
CA LEU A 523 21.48 -14.90 57.64
C LEU A 523 20.41 -14.80 58.73
N GLY A 524 20.64 -14.00 59.78
CA GLY A 524 19.70 -13.69 60.86
C GLY A 524 18.28 -13.38 60.36
N PRO A 525 18.07 -12.50 59.36
CA PRO A 525 16.74 -12.23 58.80
C PRO A 525 16.02 -13.45 58.22
N LEU A 526 16.75 -14.38 57.59
CA LEU A 526 16.16 -15.62 57.05
C LEU A 526 15.80 -16.61 58.16
N VAL A 527 16.58 -16.63 59.25
CA VAL A 527 16.24 -17.40 60.47
C VAL A 527 15.04 -16.76 61.19
N ALA A 528 14.93 -15.43 61.19
CA ALA A 528 13.84 -14.69 61.78
C ALA A 528 12.52 -14.85 61.01
N ASN A 529 12.55 -14.93 59.67
CA ASN A 529 11.42 -15.39 58.87
C ASN A 529 11.04 -16.84 59.26
N GLN A 530 9.91 -17.01 59.95
CA GLN A 530 9.47 -18.33 60.43
C GLN A 530 8.75 -19.17 59.38
N ALA A 531 8.46 -18.63 58.20
CA ALA A 531 7.78 -19.36 57.12
C ALA A 531 8.74 -20.20 56.26
N LEU A 532 10.03 -19.85 56.21
CA LEU A 532 11.05 -20.62 55.49
C LEU A 532 11.25 -21.99 56.17
N GLY A 533 10.76 -23.08 55.56
CA GLY A 533 10.72 -24.42 56.15
C GLY A 533 10.86 -25.54 55.13
N GLU A 534 10.16 -26.66 55.35
CA GLU A 534 10.28 -27.86 54.51
C GLU A 534 9.96 -27.57 53.04
N GLY A 535 10.93 -27.85 52.17
CA GLY A 535 10.82 -27.65 50.73
C GLY A 535 11.41 -26.32 50.24
N THR A 536 11.48 -25.29 51.08
CA THR A 536 12.14 -24.01 50.77
C THR A 536 13.58 -24.23 50.30
N MET A 537 14.03 -23.43 49.34
CA MET A 537 15.40 -23.45 48.82
C MET A 537 16.06 -22.09 49.00
N VAL A 538 17.17 -22.07 49.74
CA VAL A 538 18.01 -20.88 49.96
C VAL A 538 19.34 -21.14 49.29
N GLN A 539 19.83 -20.22 48.46
CA GLN A 539 21.18 -20.32 47.88
C GLN A 539 21.97 -19.03 48.12
N VAL A 540 22.98 -19.16 48.97
CA VAL A 540 23.85 -18.09 49.52
C VAL A 540 25.32 -18.33 49.15
N SER A 541 25.57 -19.18 48.15
CA SER A 541 26.91 -19.43 47.59
C SER A 541 27.60 -18.13 47.15
N GLU A 542 28.93 -18.08 47.28
CA GLU A 542 29.77 -16.94 46.90
C GLU A 542 29.48 -15.65 47.68
N ASN A 543 29.07 -15.78 48.95
CA ASN A 543 28.93 -14.66 49.90
C ASN A 543 30.02 -14.71 51.00
N PRO A 544 30.37 -13.56 51.62
CA PRO A 544 31.29 -13.45 52.75
C PRO A 544 30.67 -13.91 54.09
N LEU A 545 29.96 -15.05 54.08
CA LEU A 545 29.19 -15.57 55.22
C LEU A 545 30.03 -15.66 56.51
N SER A 546 29.54 -15.03 57.57
CA SER A 546 30.21 -15.02 58.88
C SER A 546 30.27 -16.43 59.52
N GLN A 547 31.15 -16.61 60.49
CA GLN A 547 31.19 -17.86 61.27
C GLN A 547 29.86 -18.13 62.01
N THR A 548 29.11 -17.08 62.37
CA THR A 548 27.76 -17.20 62.94
C THR A 548 26.77 -17.74 61.91
N ALA A 549 26.83 -17.24 60.67
CA ALA A 549 26.03 -17.77 59.57
C ALA A 549 26.33 -19.26 59.33
N LEU A 550 27.61 -19.59 59.09
CA LEU A 550 28.06 -20.95 58.78
C LEU A 550 27.81 -21.97 59.89
N CYS A 551 28.05 -21.62 61.16
CA CYS A 551 28.01 -22.58 62.27
C CYS A 551 26.71 -22.57 63.10
N GLN A 552 25.80 -21.61 62.89
CA GLN A 552 24.58 -21.49 63.71
C GLN A 552 23.31 -21.24 62.88
N GLN A 553 23.36 -20.30 61.93
CA GLN A 553 22.16 -19.90 61.19
C GLN A 553 21.82 -20.87 60.06
N ILE A 554 22.81 -21.37 59.31
CA ILE A 554 22.59 -22.42 58.30
C ILE A 554 22.00 -23.69 58.95
N PRO A 555 22.60 -24.26 60.02
CA PRO A 555 21.97 -25.38 60.75
C PRO A 555 20.55 -25.07 61.26
N ALA A 556 20.28 -23.85 61.74
CA ALA A 556 18.94 -23.46 62.19
C ALA A 556 17.91 -23.34 61.06
N LEU A 557 18.33 -23.14 59.81
CA LEU A 557 17.46 -23.23 58.63
C LEU A 557 17.26 -24.69 58.21
N GLU A 558 18.33 -25.48 58.18
CA GLU A 558 18.31 -26.90 57.82
C GLU A 558 17.46 -27.75 58.79
N ASP A 559 17.51 -27.45 60.09
CA ASP A 559 16.66 -28.06 61.12
C ASP A 559 15.15 -27.79 60.91
N ARG A 560 14.78 -26.76 60.11
CA ARG A 560 13.39 -26.50 59.67
C ARG A 560 13.03 -27.16 58.33
N GLY A 561 13.95 -27.90 57.72
CA GLY A 561 13.76 -28.53 56.41
C GLY A 561 14.08 -27.63 55.21
N VAL A 562 14.67 -26.45 55.43
CA VAL A 562 15.14 -25.57 54.36
C VAL A 562 16.37 -26.19 53.71
N ARG A 563 16.42 -26.25 52.38
CA ARG A 563 17.60 -26.69 51.63
C ARG A 563 18.51 -25.49 51.40
N VAL A 564 19.60 -25.41 52.16
CA VAL A 564 20.59 -24.33 52.05
C VAL A 564 21.76 -24.78 51.16
N PHE A 565 22.04 -24.01 50.12
CA PHE A 565 23.22 -24.15 49.28
C PHE A 565 24.17 -22.99 49.56
N HIS A 566 25.40 -23.29 49.98
CA HIS A 566 26.37 -22.28 50.41
C HIS A 566 27.81 -22.66 50.03
N THR A 567 28.71 -21.68 50.15
CA THR A 567 30.17 -21.87 50.09
C THR A 567 30.78 -21.72 51.49
N GLY A 568 32.00 -22.21 51.68
CA GLY A 568 32.68 -22.20 52.98
C GLY A 568 32.29 -23.36 53.90
N SER A 569 32.87 -23.40 55.09
CA SER A 569 32.67 -24.47 56.08
C SER A 569 32.74 -23.96 57.51
N CYS A 570 31.91 -24.54 58.39
CA CYS A 570 32.18 -24.56 59.83
C CYS A 570 33.33 -25.56 60.13
#